data_AF-A0A4R5AT48-F1
#
_entry.id   AF-A0A4R5AT48-F1
#
_cell.length_a   1.000
_cell.length_b   1.000
_cell.length_c   1.000
_cell.angle_alpha   90.00
_cell.angle_beta   90.00
_cell.angle_gamma   90.00
#
_symmetry.space_group_name_H-M   'P 1'
#
loop_
_entity.id
_entity.type
_entity.pdbx_description
1 polymer ?
#
loop_
_entity_poly.entity_id
_entity_poly.type
_entity_poly.pdbx_seq_one_letter_code
_entity_poly.pdbx_strand_id
1 'polypeptide(L)'
;MKKIPWKFIVIIIVIIIISIVIGIGIQSRCNIEIDNKIRYSEILNWITTLFIGFMVGFVFKNQFENNKIVKGYLLDDVNKISQELITLKNYCFSFKSNNCFNEEQRKEINSKMNLIDKKINVFSEFLEECYSSEHNEIKTNLVNSYNSLNKKITGDEFYEKDVSNKYFDDVVTESAKFESELRKLTLKIIKSL
;
A
#
# COMPACT_ATOMS: atom_id res chain seq x y z
N MET A 1 -11.66 -21.37 -6.40
CA MET A 1 -12.69 -21.39 -5.34
C MET A 1 -12.00 -21.56 -3.98
N LYS A 2 -11.95 -20.52 -3.14
CA LYS A 2 -11.37 -20.62 -1.78
C LYS A 2 -12.30 -21.51 -0.93
N LYS A 3 -11.76 -22.60 -0.37
CA LYS A 3 -12.50 -23.50 0.51
C LYS A 3 -12.92 -22.72 1.76
N ILE A 4 -14.21 -22.65 2.03
CA ILE A 4 -14.73 -22.05 3.28
C ILE A 4 -14.10 -22.84 4.43
N PRO A 5 -13.39 -22.19 5.37
CA PRO A 5 -12.72 -22.89 6.44
C PRO A 5 -13.76 -23.60 7.33
N TRP A 6 -13.54 -24.89 7.60
CA TRP A 6 -14.46 -25.76 8.38
C TRP A 6 -14.95 -25.13 9.69
N LYS A 7 -14.10 -24.31 10.33
CA LYS A 7 -14.42 -23.54 11.53
C LYS A 7 -15.64 -22.62 11.36
N PHE A 8 -15.83 -22.01 10.18
CA PHE A 8 -16.99 -21.15 9.90
C PHE A 8 -18.29 -21.94 9.79
N ILE A 9 -18.26 -23.13 9.19
CA ILE A 9 -19.44 -24.00 9.06
C ILE A 9 -19.91 -24.46 10.45
N VAL A 10 -18.96 -24.84 11.31
CA VAL A 10 -19.25 -25.25 12.70
C VAL A 10 -19.87 -24.10 13.50
N ILE A 11 -19.36 -22.88 13.37
CA ILE A 11 -19.91 -21.70 14.05
C ILE A 11 -21.36 -21.44 13.64
N ILE A 12 -21.67 -21.52 12.33
CA ILE A 12 -23.03 -21.30 11.83
C ILE A 12 -23.99 -22.36 12.39
N ILE A 13 -23.58 -23.64 12.40
CA ILE A 13 -24.39 -24.73 12.95
C ILE A 13 -24.67 -24.51 14.45
N VAL A 14 -23.65 -24.11 15.22
CA VAL A 14 -23.81 -23.84 16.66
C VAL A 14 -24.78 -22.67 16.90
N ILE A 15 -24.71 -21.60 16.11
CA ILE A 15 -25.65 -20.47 16.21
C ILE A 15 -27.09 -20.91 15.89
N ILE A 16 -27.28 -21.77 14.89
CA ILE A 16 -28.61 -22.31 14.55
C ILE A 16 -29.16 -23.15 15.70
N ILE A 17 -28.35 -24.04 16.27
CA ILE A 17 -28.77 -24.88 17.40
C ILE A 17 -29.15 -24.02 18.62
N ILE A 18 -28.32 -23.03 18.97
CA ILE A 18 -28.60 -22.11 20.08
C ILE A 18 -29.89 -21.32 19.82
N SER A 19 -30.12 -20.85 18.59
CA SER A 19 -31.32 -20.11 18.22
C SER A 19 -32.59 -20.97 18.34
N ILE A 20 -32.51 -22.25 17.95
CA ILE A 20 -33.62 -23.21 18.10
C ILE A 20 -33.90 -23.48 19.59
N VAL A 21 -32.86 -23.70 20.39
CA VAL A 21 -33.00 -23.96 21.84
C VAL A 21 -33.62 -22.75 22.56
N ILE A 22 -33.17 -21.53 22.24
CA ILE A 22 -33.76 -20.29 22.77
C ILE A 22 -35.22 -20.15 22.32
N GLY A 23 -35.53 -20.43 21.05
CA GLY A 23 -36.89 -20.40 20.52
C GLY A 23 -37.85 -21.33 21.27
N ILE A 24 -37.44 -22.58 21.51
CA ILE A 24 -38.22 -23.57 22.27
C ILE A 24 -38.36 -23.15 23.74
N GLY A 25 -37.29 -22.62 24.35
CA GLY A 25 -37.30 -22.15 25.74
C GLY A 25 -38.23 -20.96 25.98
N ILE A 26 -38.35 -20.07 24.99
CA ILE A 26 -39.29 -18.94 25.04
C ILE A 26 -40.73 -19.42 24.80
N GLN A 27 -40.95 -20.30 23.82
CA GLN A 27 -42.28 -20.86 23.51
C GLN A 27 -42.87 -21.67 24.67
N SER A 28 -42.02 -22.33 25.46
CA SER A 28 -42.45 -23.11 26.64
C SER A 28 -42.78 -22.27 27.88
N ARG A 29 -42.32 -21.00 27.95
CA ARG A 29 -42.57 -20.09 29.08
C ARG A 29 -43.58 -18.99 28.77
N CYS A 30 -43.73 -18.60 27.52
CA CYS A 30 -44.77 -17.71 27.04
C CYS A 30 -45.52 -18.44 25.94
N ASN A 31 -46.83 -18.64 26.10
CA ASN A 31 -47.72 -18.96 24.98
C ASN A 31 -47.74 -17.74 24.06
N ILE A 32 -46.71 -17.63 23.22
CA ILE A 32 -46.67 -16.68 22.11
C ILE A 32 -47.61 -17.27 21.06
N GLU A 33 -48.89 -16.96 21.20
CA GLU A 33 -49.79 -16.99 20.05
C GLU A 33 -49.26 -15.92 19.11
N ILE A 34 -48.61 -16.35 18.02
CA ILE A 34 -48.31 -15.45 16.91
C ILE A 34 -49.67 -14.92 16.48
N ASP A 35 -49.94 -13.63 16.75
CA ASP A 35 -51.16 -12.98 16.30
C ASP A 35 -51.30 -13.29 14.81
N ASN A 36 -52.39 -13.95 14.41
CA ASN A 36 -52.63 -14.36 13.03
C ASN A 36 -52.65 -13.14 12.06
N LYS A 37 -52.57 -11.92 12.59
CA LYS A 37 -52.33 -10.68 11.83
C LYS A 37 -50.89 -10.49 11.34
N ILE A 38 -49.89 -11.04 12.03
CA ILE A 38 -48.49 -10.94 11.62
C ILE A 38 -48.25 -11.94 10.50
N ARG A 39 -48.19 -11.46 9.27
CA ARG A 39 -47.91 -12.32 8.11
C ARG A 39 -46.47 -12.83 8.21
N TYR A 40 -46.24 -14.11 7.89
CA TYR A 40 -44.89 -14.68 7.79
C TYR A 40 -43.92 -13.85 6.93
N SER A 41 -44.44 -13.09 5.95
CA SER A 41 -43.68 -12.14 5.15
C SER A 41 -43.04 -11.01 5.95
N GLU A 42 -43.66 -10.56 7.05
CA GLU A 42 -43.12 -9.50 7.92
C GLU A 42 -41.94 -10.02 8.73
N ILE A 43 -42.05 -11.21 9.31
CA ILE A 43 -40.96 -11.87 10.04
C ILE A 43 -39.77 -12.12 9.10
N LEU A 44 -40.03 -12.61 7.88
CA LEU A 44 -39.00 -12.78 6.87
C LEU A 44 -38.33 -11.46 6.49
N ASN A 45 -39.10 -10.39 6.25
CA ASN A 45 -38.53 -9.07 5.95
C ASN A 45 -37.63 -8.53 7.08
N TRP A 46 -38.03 -8.73 8.35
CA TRP A 46 -37.21 -8.33 9.50
C TRP A 46 -35.89 -9.10 9.54
N ILE A 47 -35.92 -10.42 9.36
CA ILE A 47 -34.71 -11.26 9.33
C ILE A 47 -33.81 -10.88 8.15
N THR A 48 -34.38 -10.69 6.96
CA THR A 48 -33.64 -10.28 5.76
C THR A 48 -33.00 -8.90 5.95
N THR A 49 -33.69 -7.95 6.58
CA THR A 49 -33.15 -6.61 6.87
C THR A 49 -31.97 -6.68 7.82
N LEU A 50 -32.07 -7.47 8.90
CA LEU A 50 -30.96 -7.69 9.83
C LEU A 50 -29.76 -8.36 9.15
N PHE A 51 -30.01 -9.35 8.29
CA PHE A 51 -28.97 -10.05 7.54
C PHE A 51 -28.26 -9.12 6.55
N ILE A 52 -29.00 -8.29 5.80
CA ILE A 52 -28.43 -7.29 4.89
C ILE A 52 -27.58 -6.30 5.67
N GLY A 53 -28.08 -5.77 6.80
CA GLY A 53 -27.32 -4.84 7.64
C GLY A 53 -25.99 -5.42 8.13
N PHE A 54 -26.02 -6.68 8.58
CA PHE A 54 -24.80 -7.39 8.97
C PHE A 54 -23.84 -7.61 7.80
N MET A 55 -24.34 -8.06 6.65
CA MET A 55 -23.51 -8.31 5.45
C MET A 55 -22.88 -7.02 4.94
N VAL A 56 -23.65 -5.92 4.89
CA VAL A 56 -23.17 -4.60 4.52
C VAL A 56 -22.05 -4.16 5.47
N GLY A 57 -22.27 -4.23 6.78
CA GLY A 57 -21.24 -3.90 7.78
C GLY A 57 -19.98 -4.75 7.66
N PHE A 58 -20.13 -6.06 7.41
CA PHE A 58 -19.02 -6.99 7.22
C PHE A 58 -18.21 -6.68 5.96
N VAL A 59 -18.89 -6.42 4.83
CA VAL A 59 -18.23 -6.08 3.56
C VAL A 59 -17.49 -4.74 3.68
N PHE A 60 -18.12 -3.71 4.24
CA PHE A 60 -17.46 -2.41 4.44
C PHE A 60 -16.25 -2.51 5.36
N LYS A 61 -16.36 -3.27 6.46
CA LYS A 61 -15.25 -3.49 7.38
C LYS A 61 -14.08 -4.18 6.68
N ASN A 62 -14.33 -5.27 5.95
CA ASN A 62 -13.28 -5.98 5.22
C ASN A 62 -12.64 -5.14 4.13
N GLN A 63 -13.42 -4.36 3.38
CA GLN A 63 -12.87 -3.44 2.36
C GLN A 63 -11.97 -2.37 2.99
N PHE A 64 -12.39 -1.79 4.13
CA PHE A 64 -11.60 -0.79 4.84
C PHE A 64 -10.29 -1.37 5.39
N GLU A 65 -10.33 -2.56 5.99
CA GLU A 65 -9.14 -3.26 6.48
C GLU A 65 -8.18 -3.62 5.34
N ASN A 66 -8.69 -4.14 4.23
CA ASN A 66 -7.88 -4.44 3.05
C ASN A 66 -7.22 -3.18 2.47
N ASN A 67 -7.97 -2.07 2.37
CA ASN A 67 -7.40 -0.81 1.89
C ASN A 67 -6.28 -0.30 2.81
N LYS A 68 -6.49 -0.38 4.14
CA LYS A 68 -5.45 -0.02 5.12
C LYS A 68 -4.17 -0.84 4.95
N ILE A 69 -4.31 -2.14 4.68
CA ILE A 69 -3.17 -3.04 4.45
C ILE A 69 -2.42 -2.66 3.16
N VAL A 70 -3.15 -2.42 2.06
CA VAL A 70 -2.56 -2.02 0.77
C VAL A 70 -1.78 -0.71 0.90
N LYS A 71 -2.37 0.30 1.55
CA LYS A 71 -1.66 1.56 1.85
C LYS A 71 -0.42 1.34 2.69
N GLY A 72 -0.48 0.43 3.66
CA GLY A 72 0.69 0.04 4.46
C GLY A 72 1.85 -0.47 3.60
N TYR A 73 1.57 -1.36 2.65
CA TYR A 73 2.59 -1.86 1.73
C TYR A 73 3.16 -0.76 0.83
N LEU A 74 2.30 0.11 0.26
CA LEU A 74 2.74 1.24 -0.55
C LEU A 74 3.65 2.20 0.25
N LEU A 75 3.31 2.48 1.50
CA LEU A 75 4.12 3.31 2.38
C LEU A 75 5.47 2.68 2.71
N ASP A 76 5.49 1.37 2.97
CA ASP A 76 6.73 0.64 3.22
C ASP A 76 7.66 0.68 2.01
N ASP A 77 7.13 0.57 0.79
CA ASP A 77 7.94 0.63 -0.42
C ASP A 77 8.49 2.04 -0.68
N VAL A 78 7.69 3.09 -0.47
CA VAL A 78 8.18 4.48 -0.54
C VAL A 78 9.29 4.73 0.50
N ASN A 79 9.14 4.20 1.72
CA ASN A 79 10.15 4.31 2.76
C ASN A 79 11.45 3.58 2.36
N LYS A 80 11.35 2.38 1.79
CA LYS A 80 12.52 1.64 1.29
C LYS A 80 13.23 2.41 0.17
N ILE A 81 12.48 2.99 -0.77
CA ILE A 81 13.07 3.82 -1.86
C ILE A 81 13.79 5.03 -1.25
N SER A 82 13.17 5.71 -0.28
CA SER A 82 13.80 6.84 0.41
C SER A 82 15.08 6.45 1.15
N GLN A 83 15.15 5.28 1.78
CA GLN A 83 16.34 4.80 2.48
C GLN A 83 17.50 4.49 1.52
N GLU A 84 17.22 3.86 0.38
CA GLU A 84 18.23 3.60 -0.65
C GLU A 84 18.78 4.90 -1.23
N LEU A 85 17.91 5.88 -1.46
CA LEU A 85 18.31 7.21 -1.93
C LEU A 85 19.24 7.91 -0.94
N ILE A 86 18.91 7.89 0.37
CA ILE A 86 19.78 8.47 1.41
C ILE A 86 21.14 7.76 1.41
N THR A 87 21.13 6.44 1.30
CA THR A 87 22.37 5.62 1.26
C THR A 87 23.22 5.98 0.06
N LEU A 88 22.63 6.10 -1.12
CA LEU A 88 23.32 6.51 -2.34
C LEU A 88 23.88 7.92 -2.23
N LYS A 89 23.07 8.88 -1.77
CA LYS A 89 23.49 10.27 -1.56
C LYS A 89 24.69 10.36 -0.63
N ASN A 90 24.63 9.68 0.51
CA ASN A 90 25.71 9.65 1.49
C ASN A 90 26.98 8.99 0.91
N TYR A 91 26.80 7.92 0.14
CA TYR A 91 27.90 7.25 -0.56
C TYR A 91 28.58 8.20 -1.54
N CYS A 92 27.84 8.85 -2.44
CA CYS A 92 28.41 9.82 -3.38
C CYS A 92 29.12 10.97 -2.65
N PHE A 93 28.51 11.52 -1.60
CA PHE A 93 29.08 12.64 -0.84
C PHE A 93 30.36 12.27 -0.09
N SER A 94 30.55 11.00 0.29
CA SER A 94 31.78 10.55 0.97
C SER A 94 33.05 10.71 0.13
N PHE A 95 32.91 10.86 -1.19
CA PHE A 95 34.02 11.07 -2.12
C PHE A 95 34.27 12.54 -2.47
N LYS A 96 33.50 13.48 -1.90
CA LYS A 96 33.66 14.93 -2.13
C LYS A 96 35.05 15.44 -1.77
N SER A 97 35.69 14.87 -0.74
CA SER A 97 37.06 15.27 -0.35
C SER A 97 38.12 14.85 -1.38
N ASN A 98 37.87 13.76 -2.12
CA ASN A 98 38.82 13.20 -3.08
C ASN A 98 38.55 13.68 -4.52
N ASN A 99 37.40 14.31 -4.78
CA ASN A 99 36.96 14.79 -6.08
C ASN A 99 37.12 13.76 -7.22
N CYS A 100 37.07 12.47 -6.93
CA CYS A 100 37.20 11.45 -7.96
C CYS A 100 36.50 10.16 -7.54
N PHE A 101 36.07 9.40 -8.54
CA PHE A 101 35.56 8.04 -8.37
C PHE A 101 36.45 7.06 -9.13
N ASN A 102 36.84 5.96 -8.49
CA ASN A 102 37.45 4.83 -9.17
C ASN A 102 36.38 3.99 -9.89
N GLU A 103 36.81 3.05 -10.74
CA GLU A 103 35.86 2.22 -11.51
C GLU A 103 34.94 1.35 -10.63
N GLU A 104 35.43 0.87 -9.49
CA GLU A 104 34.63 0.06 -8.56
C GLU A 104 33.52 0.88 -7.90
N GLN A 105 33.83 2.10 -7.45
CA GLN A 105 32.87 3.04 -6.88
C GLN A 105 31.81 3.43 -7.91
N ARG A 106 32.20 3.63 -9.17
CA ARG A 106 31.26 3.90 -10.25
C ARG A 106 30.31 2.73 -10.50
N LYS A 107 30.83 1.50 -10.51
CA LYS A 107 30.01 0.28 -10.60
C LYS A 107 29.06 0.16 -9.42
N GLU A 108 29.50 0.48 -8.21
CA GLU A 108 28.65 0.45 -7.02
C GLU A 108 27.53 1.50 -7.09
N ILE A 109 27.84 2.73 -7.49
CA ILE A 109 26.84 3.80 -7.70
C ILE A 109 25.79 3.39 -8.74
N ASN A 110 26.23 2.86 -9.88
CA ASN A 110 25.33 2.35 -10.92
C ASN A 110 24.45 1.20 -10.40
N SER A 111 25.02 0.29 -9.59
CA SER A 111 24.28 -0.80 -8.97
C SER A 111 23.21 -0.30 -8.00
N LYS A 112 23.54 0.68 -7.15
CA LYS A 112 22.58 1.31 -6.22
C LYS A 112 21.47 2.06 -6.97
N MET A 113 21.80 2.76 -8.06
CA MET A 113 20.78 3.40 -8.91
C MET A 113 19.85 2.38 -9.57
N ASN A 114 20.40 1.31 -10.14
CA ASN A 114 19.59 0.22 -10.71
C ASN A 114 18.70 -0.47 -9.67
N LEU A 115 19.12 -0.54 -8.41
CA LEU A 115 18.29 -1.06 -7.33
C LEU A 115 17.09 -0.13 -7.05
N ILE A 116 17.32 1.19 -7.03
CA ILE A 116 16.25 2.19 -6.88
C ILE A 116 15.26 2.07 -8.04
N ASP A 117 15.73 1.99 -9.29
CA ASP A 117 14.89 1.79 -10.49
C ASP A 117 13.97 0.58 -10.34
N LYS A 118 14.54 -0.58 -9.97
CA LYS A 118 13.77 -1.81 -9.75
C LYS A 118 12.71 -1.65 -8.68
N LYS A 119 13.01 -0.97 -7.58
CA LYS A 119 12.01 -0.72 -6.51
C LYS A 119 10.89 0.22 -6.99
N ILE A 120 11.21 1.23 -7.80
CA ILE A 120 10.21 2.13 -8.40
C ILE A 120 9.30 1.36 -9.35
N ASN A 121 9.85 0.45 -10.15
CA ASN A 121 9.07 -0.38 -11.07
C ASN A 121 8.12 -1.32 -10.31
N VAL A 122 8.61 -2.03 -9.30
CA VAL A 122 7.78 -2.89 -8.44
C VAL A 122 6.68 -2.09 -7.74
N PHE A 123 7.01 -0.91 -7.20
CA PHE A 123 6.03 0.00 -6.61
C PHE A 123 4.96 0.42 -7.63
N SER A 124 5.36 0.75 -8.85
CA SER A 124 4.46 1.20 -9.90
C SER A 124 3.52 0.10 -10.39
N GLU A 125 4.02 -1.13 -10.53
CA GLU A 125 3.22 -2.31 -10.86
C GLU A 125 2.19 -2.59 -9.76
N PHE A 126 2.61 -2.58 -8.49
CA PHE A 126 1.70 -2.79 -7.36
C PHE A 126 0.64 -1.68 -7.25
N LEU A 127 1.02 -0.43 -7.53
CA LEU A 127 0.09 0.70 -7.57
C LEU A 127 -0.93 0.56 -8.72
N GLU A 128 -0.50 0.09 -9.89
CA GLU A 128 -1.39 -0.16 -11.04
C GLU A 128 -2.41 -1.26 -10.74
N GLU A 129 -1.99 -2.34 -10.08
CA GLU A 129 -2.89 -3.42 -9.65
C GLU A 129 -3.95 -2.96 -8.63
N CYS A 130 -3.57 -2.06 -7.72
CA CYS A 130 -4.44 -1.62 -6.63
C CYS A 130 -5.29 -0.37 -6.97
N TYR A 131 -4.78 0.53 -7.83
CA TYR A 131 -5.33 1.87 -8.06
C TYR A 131 -5.21 2.32 -9.51
N SER A 132 -5.89 1.61 -10.42
CA SER A 132 -5.80 1.80 -11.87
C SER A 132 -6.03 3.24 -12.37
N SER A 133 -6.90 4.02 -11.72
CA SER A 133 -7.22 5.40 -12.12
C SER A 133 -6.18 6.44 -11.69
N GLU A 134 -5.51 6.23 -10.57
CA GLU A 134 -4.57 7.21 -9.98
C GLU A 134 -3.09 6.89 -10.28
N HIS A 135 -2.82 5.69 -10.82
CA HIS A 135 -1.46 5.20 -11.03
C HIS A 135 -0.67 6.03 -12.06
N ASN A 136 -1.30 6.47 -13.15
CA ASN A 136 -0.60 7.11 -14.27
C ASN A 136 0.09 8.41 -13.85
N GLU A 137 -0.62 9.29 -13.16
CA GLU A 137 -0.08 10.58 -12.70
C GLU A 137 1.06 10.37 -11.70
N ILE A 138 0.87 9.46 -10.74
CA ILE A 138 1.87 9.15 -9.71
C ILE A 138 3.13 8.57 -10.34
N LYS A 139 2.98 7.59 -11.23
CA LYS A 139 4.07 6.94 -11.96
C LYS A 139 4.86 7.95 -12.78
N THR A 140 4.17 8.78 -13.57
CA THR A 140 4.84 9.81 -14.39
C THR A 140 5.67 10.77 -13.54
N ASN A 141 5.11 11.30 -12.44
CA ASN A 141 5.85 12.23 -11.58
C ASN A 141 7.07 11.57 -10.92
N LEU A 142 6.90 10.36 -10.40
CA LEU A 142 7.97 9.62 -9.73
C LEU A 142 9.10 9.25 -10.70
N VAL A 143 8.76 8.71 -11.86
CA VAL A 143 9.72 8.31 -12.91
C VAL A 143 10.45 9.54 -13.46
N ASN A 144 9.75 10.65 -13.69
CA ASN A 144 10.39 11.88 -14.17
C ASN A 144 11.41 12.43 -13.16
N SER A 145 11.05 12.45 -11.87
CA SER A 145 11.96 12.92 -10.84
C SER A 145 13.15 11.97 -10.66
N TYR A 146 12.94 10.66 -10.79
CA TYR A 146 14.01 9.67 -10.77
C TYR A 146 14.96 9.81 -11.98
N ASN A 147 14.42 10.01 -13.19
CA ASN A 147 15.22 10.23 -14.39
C ASN A 147 16.07 11.50 -14.31
N SER A 148 15.54 12.58 -13.72
CA SER A 148 16.30 13.80 -13.44
C SER A 148 17.50 13.51 -12.53
N LEU A 149 17.26 12.80 -11.42
CA LEU A 149 18.29 12.38 -10.50
C LEU A 149 19.34 11.48 -11.18
N ASN A 150 18.90 10.48 -11.94
CA ASN A 150 19.78 9.54 -12.62
C ASN A 150 20.70 10.25 -13.61
N LYS A 151 20.15 11.14 -14.44
CA LYS A 151 20.94 11.93 -15.38
C LYS A 151 22.03 12.76 -14.69
N LYS A 152 21.79 13.21 -13.46
CA LYS A 152 22.73 14.01 -12.69
C LYS A 152 23.78 13.16 -11.96
N ILE A 153 23.40 12.00 -11.44
CA ILE A 153 24.33 11.08 -10.77
C ILE A 153 25.24 10.38 -11.78
N THR A 154 24.70 9.89 -12.91
CA THR A 154 25.43 9.08 -13.90
C THR A 154 25.76 9.85 -15.18
N GLY A 155 25.80 11.19 -15.12
CA GLY A 155 26.06 12.07 -16.28
C GLY A 155 27.54 12.11 -16.69
N ASP A 156 27.90 13.03 -17.59
CA ASP A 156 29.26 13.10 -18.15
C ASP A 156 30.33 13.38 -17.07
N GLU A 157 30.06 14.31 -16.13
CA GLU A 157 30.95 14.66 -15.00
C GLU A 157 31.25 13.46 -14.07
N PHE A 158 30.41 12.42 -14.06
CA PHE A 158 30.62 11.22 -13.25
C PHE A 158 31.80 10.37 -13.76
N TYR A 159 32.07 10.44 -15.07
CA TYR A 159 33.14 9.67 -15.70
C TYR A 159 34.48 10.43 -15.76
N GLU A 160 34.48 11.70 -15.42
CA GLU A 160 35.67 12.55 -15.40
C GLU A 160 36.65 12.12 -14.30
N LYS A 161 37.94 12.39 -14.54
CA LYS A 161 39.01 12.03 -13.60
C LYS A 161 38.92 12.88 -12.32
N ASP A 162 38.59 14.16 -12.49
CA ASP A 162 38.38 15.12 -11.40
C ASP A 162 36.95 15.66 -11.50
N VAL A 163 36.14 15.35 -10.51
CA VAL A 163 34.74 15.72 -10.38
C VAL A 163 34.64 17.07 -9.69
N SER A 164 33.87 17.98 -10.28
CA SER A 164 33.70 19.32 -9.73
C SER A 164 32.97 19.30 -8.37
N ASN A 165 33.28 20.25 -7.49
CA ASN A 165 32.49 20.44 -6.25
C ASN A 165 30.99 20.68 -6.56
N LYS A 166 30.73 21.33 -7.70
CA LYS A 166 29.40 21.62 -8.21
C LYS A 166 28.59 20.34 -8.50
N TYR A 167 29.23 19.28 -9.00
CA TYR A 167 28.58 17.98 -9.17
C TYR A 167 28.00 17.46 -7.86
N PHE A 168 28.77 17.47 -6.77
CA PHE A 168 28.29 16.97 -5.48
C PHE A 168 27.11 17.81 -4.94
N ASP A 169 27.16 19.13 -5.13
CA ASP A 169 26.08 20.03 -4.74
C ASP A 169 24.82 19.83 -5.61
N ASP A 170 24.99 19.55 -6.90
CA ASP A 170 23.92 19.18 -7.83
C ASP A 170 23.28 17.83 -7.43
N VAL A 171 24.08 16.81 -7.07
CA VAL A 171 23.60 15.50 -6.60
C VAL A 171 22.76 15.65 -5.33
N VAL A 172 23.22 16.47 -4.37
CA VAL A 172 22.46 16.75 -3.15
C VAL A 172 21.15 17.46 -3.48
N THR A 173 21.18 18.44 -4.38
CA THR A 173 20.01 19.22 -4.79
C THR A 173 18.95 18.35 -5.46
N GLU A 174 19.33 17.53 -6.44
CA GLU A 174 18.40 16.62 -7.12
C GLU A 174 17.90 15.51 -6.20
N SER A 175 18.77 15.00 -5.31
CA SER A 175 18.35 14.02 -4.30
C SER A 175 17.28 14.62 -3.38
N ALA A 176 17.42 15.88 -2.97
CA ALA A 176 16.43 16.58 -2.16
C ALA A 176 15.10 16.80 -2.90
N LYS A 177 15.14 17.07 -4.21
CA LYS A 177 13.92 17.15 -5.04
C LYS A 177 13.20 15.81 -5.09
N PHE A 178 13.94 14.72 -5.32
CA PHE A 178 13.35 13.38 -5.35
C PHE A 178 12.81 12.96 -3.97
N GLU A 179 13.53 13.27 -2.87
CA GLU A 179 13.01 13.08 -1.49
C GLU A 179 11.71 13.86 -1.27
N SER A 180 11.62 15.10 -1.78
CA SER A 180 10.39 15.91 -1.69
C SER A 180 9.22 15.25 -2.43
N GLU A 181 9.45 14.70 -3.63
CA GLU A 181 8.41 13.97 -4.37
C GLU A 181 7.98 12.69 -3.64
N LEU A 182 8.91 11.94 -3.05
CA LEU A 182 8.59 10.78 -2.21
C LEU A 182 7.72 11.18 -1.00
N ARG A 183 8.01 12.32 -0.35
CA ARG A 183 7.17 12.83 0.76
C ARG A 183 5.79 13.25 0.31
N LYS A 184 5.65 13.90 -0.85
CA LYS A 184 4.35 14.23 -1.44
C LYS A 184 3.56 12.95 -1.73
N LEU A 185 4.22 11.93 -2.25
CA LEU A 185 3.63 10.62 -2.51
C LEU A 185 3.17 9.95 -1.22
N THR A 186 3.98 9.93 -0.16
CA THR A 186 3.56 9.46 1.18
C THR A 186 2.28 10.14 1.65
N LEU A 187 2.18 11.47 1.52
CA LEU A 187 0.99 12.22 1.91
C LEU A 187 -0.22 11.88 1.03
N LYS A 188 -0.03 11.66 -0.27
CA LYS A 188 -1.08 11.25 -1.20
C LYS A 188 -1.59 9.83 -0.86
N ILE A 189 -0.71 8.91 -0.50
CA ILE A 189 -1.09 7.55 -0.05
C ILE A 189 -1.91 7.60 1.25
N ILE A 190 -1.58 8.49 2.17
CA ILE A 190 -2.33 8.60 3.45
C ILE A 190 -3.71 9.23 3.23
N LYS A 191 -3.81 10.24 2.35
CA LYS A 191 -5.00 11.09 2.23
C LYS A 191 -5.97 10.72 1.10
N SER A 192 -5.47 10.21 -0.02
CA SER A 192 -6.19 10.17 -1.31
C SER A 192 -6.43 8.75 -1.81
N LEU A 193 -5.39 7.94 -1.86
CA LEU A 193 -5.46 6.49 -2.10
C LEU A 193 -6.05 5.82 -0.87
#